data_AF-A0A178MMB1-F1
#
_entry.id   AF-A0A178MMB1-F1
#
_cell.length_a   1.000
_cell.length_b   1.000
_cell.length_c   1.000
_cell.angle_alpha   90.00
_cell.angle_beta   90.00
_cell.angle_gamma   90.00
#
_symmetry.space_group_name_H-M   'P 1'
#
loop_
_entity.id
_entity.type
_entity.pdbx_description
1 polymer ?
#
loop_
_entity_poly.entity_id
_entity_poly.type
_entity_poly.pdbx_seq_one_letter_code
_entity_poly.pdbx_strand_id
1 'polypeptide(L)'
;MAVRQTNRAFGLTFAAVFAVIAAVGWLVFDARLIWALEVSAVFAVVALAAPLVLLPLNRLWAVLAGGLGHVNNHLILGLFFYGFVTPAGLLMRLIGKDPMTRGIDPAAASYLTPVGRKAGAETYRDLF
;
A
#
# COMPACT_ATOMS: atom_id res chain seq x y z
N MET A 1 15.20 -5.65 -1.79
CA MET A 1 15.15 -7.00 -2.38
C MET A 1 13.73 -7.25 -2.87
N ALA A 2 13.51 -7.36 -4.19
CA ALA A 2 12.18 -7.69 -4.71
C ALA A 2 11.87 -9.15 -4.37
N VAL A 3 10.92 -9.40 -3.47
CA VAL A 3 10.42 -10.75 -3.17
C VAL A 3 9.80 -11.29 -4.46
N ARG A 4 10.53 -12.12 -5.21
CA ARG A 4 9.96 -12.84 -6.36
C ARG A 4 8.96 -13.84 -5.80
N GLN A 5 7.69 -13.65 -6.13
CA GLN A 5 6.64 -14.63 -5.82
C GLN A 5 7.00 -15.97 -6.49
N THR A 6 7.25 -16.99 -5.68
CA THR A 6 7.45 -18.37 -6.16
C THR A 6 6.16 -18.85 -6.82
N ASN A 7 6.23 -19.54 -7.96
CA ASN A 7 5.04 -20.01 -8.69
C ASN A 7 4.09 -20.86 -7.81
N ARG A 8 4.64 -21.57 -6.81
CA ARG A 8 3.88 -22.31 -5.79
C ARG A 8 3.07 -21.39 -4.87
N ALA A 9 3.64 -20.27 -4.44
CA ALA A 9 2.96 -19.30 -3.58
C ALA A 9 1.78 -18.65 -4.33
N PHE A 10 1.97 -18.31 -5.61
CA PHE A 10 0.89 -17.83 -6.46
C PHE A 10 -0.25 -18.85 -6.62
N GLY A 11 0.07 -20.13 -6.88
CA GLY A 11 -0.97 -21.16 -6.98
C GLY A 11 -1.71 -21.39 -5.66
N LEU A 12 -1.01 -21.37 -4.53
CA LEU A 12 -1.60 -21.54 -3.20
C LEU A 12 -2.47 -20.35 -2.78
N THR A 13 -2.11 -19.11 -3.12
CA THR A 13 -2.96 -17.95 -2.82
C THR A 13 -4.29 -18.03 -3.57
N PHE A 14 -4.27 -18.40 -4.85
CA PHE A 14 -5.51 -18.61 -5.61
C PHE A 14 -6.34 -19.78 -5.07
N ALA A 15 -5.72 -20.91 -4.74
CA ALA A 15 -6.41 -22.03 -4.11
C ALA A 15 -7.08 -21.62 -2.79
N ALA A 16 -6.38 -20.85 -1.95
CA ALA A 16 -6.90 -20.33 -0.69
C ALA A 16 -8.06 -19.34 -0.90
N VAL A 17 -7.95 -18.42 -1.87
CA VAL A 17 -9.02 -17.46 -2.21
C VAL A 17 -10.29 -18.21 -2.64
N PHE A 18 -10.18 -19.17 -3.56
CA PHE A 18 -11.34 -19.96 -3.98
C PHE A 18 -11.92 -20.83 -2.86
N ALA A 19 -11.07 -21.38 -1.98
CA ALA A 19 -11.53 -22.10 -0.80
C ALA A 19 -12.33 -21.20 0.16
N VAL A 20 -11.86 -19.96 0.40
CA VAL A 20 -12.59 -18.97 1.22
C VAL A 20 -13.90 -18.59 0.56
N ILE A 21 -13.93 -18.35 -0.75
CA ILE A 21 -15.18 -18.04 -1.48
C ILE A 21 -16.18 -19.20 -1.35
N ALA A 22 -15.73 -20.44 -1.52
CA ALA A 22 -16.59 -21.61 -1.33
C ALA A 22 -17.10 -21.72 0.11
N ALA A 23 -16.24 -21.49 1.10
CA ALA A 23 -16.60 -21.53 2.52
C ALA A 23 -17.60 -20.42 2.90
N VAL A 24 -17.37 -19.19 2.45
CA VAL A 24 -18.30 -18.06 2.69
C VAL A 24 -19.62 -18.27 1.96
N GLY A 25 -19.59 -18.75 0.71
CA GLY A 25 -20.78 -19.09 -0.06
C GLY A 25 -21.66 -20.11 0.66
N TRP A 26 -21.04 -21.13 1.24
CA TRP A 26 -21.74 -22.14 1.99
C TRP A 26 -22.24 -21.63 3.36
N LEU A 27 -21.41 -20.93 4.12
CA LEU A 27 -21.75 -20.49 5.48
C LEU A 27 -22.74 -19.32 5.53
N VAL A 28 -22.71 -18.43 4.53
CA VAL A 28 -23.51 -17.19 4.52
C VAL A 28 -24.74 -17.30 3.63
N PHE A 29 -24.64 -18.01 2.50
CA PHE A 29 -25.69 -18.05 1.48
C PHE A 29 -26.32 -19.45 1.29
N ASP A 30 -25.89 -20.45 2.07
CA ASP A 30 -26.22 -21.89 1.91
C ASP A 30 -26.06 -22.40 0.47
N ALA A 31 -25.22 -21.70 -0.31
CA ALA A 31 -24.97 -21.99 -1.70
C ALA A 31 -23.80 -22.97 -1.79
N ARG A 32 -24.06 -24.19 -2.27
CA ARG A 32 -22.99 -25.14 -2.57
C ARG A 32 -22.30 -24.75 -3.86
N LEU A 33 -21.26 -23.92 -3.74
CA LEU A 33 -20.39 -23.54 -4.84
C LEU A 33 -19.41 -24.69 -5.17
N ILE A 34 -19.94 -25.81 -5.66
CA ILE A 34 -19.16 -27.02 -5.99
C ILE A 34 -18.08 -26.69 -7.02
N TRP A 35 -18.41 -25.84 -8.00
CA TRP A 35 -17.46 -25.36 -8.99
C TRP A 35 -16.27 -24.60 -8.37
N ALA A 36 -16.49 -23.84 -7.29
CA ALA A 36 -15.41 -23.09 -6.62
C ALA A 36 -14.49 -24.03 -5.83
N LEU A 37 -15.03 -25.11 -5.26
CA LEU A 37 -14.24 -26.17 -4.63
C LEU A 37 -13.40 -26.95 -5.66
N GLU A 38 -13.99 -27.31 -6.81
CA GLU A 38 -13.26 -27.99 -7.89
C GLU A 38 -12.11 -27.12 -8.40
N VAL A 39 -12.36 -25.83 -8.65
CA VAL A 39 -11.32 -24.88 -9.08
C VAL A 39 -10.24 -24.73 -8.01
N SER A 40 -10.59 -24.64 -6.73
CA SER A 40 -9.62 -24.58 -5.63
C SER A 40 -8.74 -25.83 -5.59
N ALA A 41 -9.33 -27.03 -5.69
CA ALA A 41 -8.62 -28.30 -5.68
C ALA A 41 -7.67 -28.44 -6.88
N VAL A 42 -8.13 -28.07 -8.08
CA VAL A 42 -7.29 -28.06 -9.29
C VAL A 42 -6.10 -27.11 -9.11
N PHE A 43 -6.34 -25.88 -8.63
CA PHE A 43 -5.25 -24.94 -8.38
C PHE A 43 -4.26 -25.46 -7.33
N ALA A 44 -4.72 -26.08 -6.25
CA ALA A 44 -3.85 -26.67 -5.23
C ALA A 44 -2.99 -27.81 -5.78
N VAL A 45 -3.60 -28.73 -6.55
CA VAL A 45 -2.89 -29.86 -7.17
C VAL A 45 -1.87 -29.38 -8.19
N VAL A 46 -2.23 -28.45 -9.08
CA VAL A 46 -1.30 -27.94 -10.10
C VAL A 46 -0.18 -27.10 -9.45
N ALA A 47 -0.47 -26.34 -8.38
CA ALA A 47 0.54 -25.61 -7.63
C ALA A 47 1.60 -26.54 -6.99
N LEU A 48 1.18 -27.72 -6.51
CA LEU A 48 2.07 -28.70 -5.87
C LEU A 48 2.78 -29.61 -6.88
N ALA A 49 2.06 -30.12 -7.88
CA ALA A 49 2.56 -31.12 -8.82
C ALA A 49 3.33 -30.51 -10.00
N ALA A 50 2.87 -29.38 -10.53
CA ALA A 50 3.43 -28.80 -11.76
C ALA A 50 3.46 -27.25 -11.74
N PRO A 51 4.24 -26.63 -10.82
CA PRO A 51 4.31 -25.17 -10.69
C PRO A 51 4.90 -24.47 -11.93
N LEU A 52 5.54 -25.20 -12.85
CA LEU A 52 6.03 -24.65 -14.11
C LEU A 52 4.89 -24.23 -15.06
N VAL A 53 3.73 -24.89 -15.01
CA VAL A 53 2.58 -24.54 -15.84
C VAL A 53 1.98 -23.19 -15.41
N LEU A 54 2.11 -22.84 -14.12
CA LEU A 54 1.68 -21.54 -13.58
C LEU A 54 2.67 -20.41 -13.88
N LEU A 55 3.83 -20.68 -14.47
CA LEU A 55 4.88 -19.68 -14.71
C LEU A 55 4.45 -18.55 -15.68
N PRO A 56 3.85 -18.82 -16.87
CA PRO A 56 3.36 -17.74 -17.73
C PRO A 56 2.21 -16.95 -17.07
N LEU A 57 1.34 -17.63 -16.33
CA LEU A 57 0.21 -17.02 -15.64
C LEU A 57 0.67 -16.11 -14.49
N ASN A 58 1.61 -16.56 -13.67
CA ASN A 58 2.21 -15.75 -12.60
C ASN A 58 2.91 -14.52 -13.16
N ARG A 59 3.60 -14.64 -14.31
CA ARG A 59 4.26 -13.49 -14.94
C ARG A 59 3.26 -12.46 -15.45
N LEU A 60 2.17 -12.91 -16.08
CA LEU A 60 1.10 -12.01 -16.52
C LEU A 60 0.42 -11.32 -15.34
N TRP A 61 0.10 -12.10 -14.29
CA TRP A 61 -0.47 -11.57 -13.07
C TRP A 61 0.46 -10.56 -12.40
N ALA A 62 1.77 -10.81 -12.34
CA ALA A 62 2.72 -9.89 -11.73
C ALA A 62 2.77 -8.54 -12.45
N VAL A 63 2.64 -8.51 -13.78
CA VAL A 63 2.56 -7.26 -14.55
C VAL A 63 1.26 -6.52 -14.24
N LEU A 64 0.12 -7.23 -14.25
CA LEU A 64 -1.19 -6.65 -13.92
C LEU A 64 -1.24 -6.12 -12.49
N ALA A 65 -0.84 -6.95 -11.52
CA ALA A 65 -0.79 -6.60 -10.11
C ALA A 65 0.21 -5.46 -9.83
N GLY A 66 1.33 -5.41 -10.55
CA GLY A 66 2.28 -4.29 -10.49
C GLY A 66 1.67 -2.98 -10.97
N GLY A 67 0.99 -3.00 -12.12
CA GLY A 67 0.27 -1.84 -12.65
C GLY A 67 -0.86 -1.37 -11.73
N LEU A 68 -1.67 -2.31 -11.24
CA LEU A 68 -2.73 -2.03 -10.28
C LEU A 68 -2.16 -1.48 -8.95
N GLY A 69 -1.05 -2.03 -8.49
CA GLY A 69 -0.36 -1.58 -7.28
C GLY A 69 0.14 -0.14 -7.42
N HIS A 70 0.67 0.23 -8.60
CA HIS A 70 1.07 1.60 -8.88
C HIS A 70 -0.12 2.57 -8.83
N VAL A 71 -1.23 2.22 -9.48
CA VAL A 71 -2.46 3.02 -9.45
C VAL A 71 -2.99 3.14 -8.02
N ASN A 72 -3.07 2.03 -7.29
CA ASN A 72 -3.54 1.99 -5.91
C ASN A 72 -2.69 2.87 -4.99
N ASN A 73 -1.37 2.86 -5.15
CA ASN A 73 -0.48 3.72 -4.38
C ASN A 73 -0.77 5.21 -4.62
N HIS A 74 -0.95 5.62 -5.89
CA HIS A 74 -1.33 6.99 -6.23
C HIS A 74 -2.73 7.35 -5.73
N LEU A 75 -3.66 6.40 -5.80
CA LEU A 75 -5.03 6.59 -5.34
C LEU A 75 -5.09 6.78 -3.82
N ILE A 76 -4.40 5.93 -3.05
CA ILE A 76 -4.31 6.06 -1.59
C ILE A 76 -3.65 7.39 -1.23
N LEU A 77 -2.52 7.72 -1.86
CA LEU A 77 -1.80 8.96 -1.56
C LEU A 77 -2.63 10.19 -1.94
N GLY A 78 -3.30 10.16 -3.09
CA GLY A 78 -4.20 11.22 -3.55
C GLY A 78 -5.39 11.37 -2.61
N LEU A 79 -6.05 10.28 -2.24
CA LEU A 79 -7.17 10.30 -1.29
C LEU A 79 -6.73 10.81 0.09
N PHE A 80 -5.55 10.41 0.55
CA PHE A 80 -5.01 10.92 1.81
C PHE A 80 -4.72 12.42 1.74
N PHE A 81 -4.08 12.86 0.66
CA PHE A 81 -3.74 14.26 0.47
C PHE A 81 -5.00 15.14 0.33
N TYR A 82 -5.96 14.75 -0.50
CA TYR A 82 -7.18 15.54 -0.71
C TYR A 82 -8.23 15.34 0.38
N GLY A 83 -8.23 14.20 1.06
CA GLY A 83 -9.17 13.89 2.14
C GLY A 83 -8.74 14.41 3.51
N PHE A 84 -7.44 14.50 3.78
CA PHE A 84 -6.93 14.93 5.09
C PHE A 84 -6.03 16.17 4.99
N VAL A 85 -4.98 16.13 4.18
CA VAL A 85 -3.95 17.20 4.17
C VAL A 85 -4.51 18.52 3.63
N THR A 86 -5.21 18.45 2.50
CA THR A 86 -5.80 19.61 1.82
C THR A 86 -6.87 20.30 2.66
N PRO A 87 -7.88 19.60 3.22
CA PRO A 87 -8.87 20.25 4.08
C PRO A 87 -8.26 20.76 5.38
N ALA A 88 -7.27 20.07 5.96
CA ALA A 88 -6.57 20.58 7.14
C ALA A 88 -5.83 21.89 6.82
N GLY A 89 -5.13 21.97 5.69
CA GLY A 89 -4.45 23.18 5.25
C GLY A 89 -5.43 24.32 4.91
N LEU A 90 -6.56 23.99 4.27
CA LEU A 90 -7.61 24.96 3.98
C LEU A 90 -8.23 25.51 5.28
N LEU A 91 -8.49 24.65 6.26
CA LEU A 91 -9.00 25.04 7.57
C LEU A 91 -8.01 25.94 8.32
N MET A 92 -6.71 25.62 8.30
CA MET A 92 -5.68 26.49 8.87
C MET A 92 -5.68 27.87 8.21
N ARG A 93 -5.80 27.91 6.87
CA ARG A 93 -5.88 29.15 6.10
C ARG A 93 -7.12 29.97 6.45
N LEU A 94 -8.28 29.33 6.63
CA LEU A 94 -9.52 30.00 7.06
C LEU A 94 -9.43 30.54 8.49
N ILE A 95 -8.72 29.85 9.39
CA ILE A 95 -8.47 30.30 10.77
C ILE A 95 -7.39 31.40 10.82
N GLY A 96 -6.72 31.70 9.70
CA GLY A 96 -5.63 32.68 9.65
C GLY A 96 -4.32 32.18 10.26
N LYS A 97 -4.20 30.87 10.51
CA LYS A 97 -2.97 30.24 10.98
C LYS A 97 -2.09 29.91 9.78
N ASP A 98 -0.97 30.62 9.66
CA ASP A 98 0.08 30.30 8.70
C ASP A 98 1.33 29.77 9.44
N PRO A 99 1.47 28.45 9.63
CA PRO A 99 2.61 27.87 10.33
C PRO A 99 3.93 28.04 9.57
N MET A 100 3.88 28.39 8.28
CA MET A 100 5.07 28.58 7.46
C MET A 100 5.41 30.05 7.23
N THR A 101 4.69 30.99 7.87
CA THR A 101 4.93 32.43 7.77
C THR A 101 5.22 32.86 6.33
N ARG A 102 4.38 32.41 5.40
CA ARG A 102 4.59 32.56 3.94
C ARG A 102 4.21 33.96 3.45
N GLY A 103 3.56 34.76 4.30
CA GLY A 103 3.29 36.17 4.03
C GLY A 103 4.59 36.97 3.92
N ILE A 104 4.71 37.76 2.85
CA ILE A 104 5.79 38.73 2.70
C ILE A 104 5.50 39.89 3.66
N ASP A 105 6.33 40.04 4.68
CA ASP A 105 6.40 41.19 5.58
C ASP A 105 7.37 42.24 5.00
N PRO A 106 6.88 43.40 4.52
CA PRO A 106 7.72 44.47 3.99
C PRO A 106 8.56 45.17 5.07
N ALA A 107 8.20 45.04 6.34
CA ALA A 107 8.91 45.63 7.47
C ALA A 107 9.95 44.69 8.08
N ALA A 108 10.01 43.43 7.66
CA ALA A 108 10.98 42.46 8.16
C ALA A 108 12.38 42.76 7.60
N ALA A 109 13.33 43.03 8.49
CA ALA A 109 14.74 43.23 8.12
C ALA A 109 15.40 41.97 7.55
N SER A 110 14.92 40.77 7.93
CA SER A 110 15.37 39.48 7.41
C SER A 110 14.39 38.36 7.78
N TYR A 111 14.19 37.38 6.89
CA TYR A 111 13.41 36.16 7.14
C TYR A 111 14.23 35.03 7.77
N LEU A 112 15.54 35.20 7.91
CA LEU A 112 16.41 34.19 8.51
C LEU A 112 16.12 34.09 10.01
N THR A 113 15.61 32.94 10.44
CA THR A 113 15.49 32.63 11.86
C THR A 113 16.82 32.05 12.37
N PRO A 114 17.35 32.53 13.51
CA PRO A 114 18.55 31.96 14.10
C PRO A 114 18.27 30.51 14.51
N VAL A 115 18.97 29.57 13.89
CA VAL A 115 18.89 28.17 14.25
C VAL A 115 19.71 27.96 15.51
N GLY A 116 19.06 27.65 16.62
CA GLY A 116 19.74 27.21 17.83
C GLY A 116 20.50 25.91 17.55
N ARG A 117 21.84 25.99 17.42
CA ARG A 117 22.67 24.79 17.32
C ARG A 117 22.51 23.99 18.60
N LYS A 118 21.76 22.90 18.54
CA LYS A 118 21.74 21.87 19.59
C LYS A 118 23.01 21.03 19.50
N ALA A 119 24.17 21.69 19.56
CA ALA A 119 25.47 21.04 19.59
C ALA A 119 25.91 20.94 21.06
N GLY A 120 25.17 20.16 21.85
CA GLY A 120 25.50 19.86 23.25
C GLY A 120 26.43 18.65 23.33
N ALA A 121 27.19 18.54 24.43
CA ALA A 121 28.05 17.38 24.67
C ALA A 121 27.25 16.06 24.65
N GLU A 122 25.98 16.11 25.07
CA GLU A 122 25.05 14.98 24.95
C GLU A 122 24.68 14.63 23.50
N THR A 123 24.55 15.60 22.60
CA THR A 123 24.18 15.36 21.19
C THR A 123 25.32 14.73 20.38
N TYR A 124 26.57 15.00 20.74
CA TYR A 124 27.74 14.40 20.07
C TYR A 124 27.95 12.92 20.42
N ARG A 125 27.38 12.44 21.53
CA ARG A 125 27.54 11.06 22.00
C ARG A 125 26.82 10.02 21.13
N ASP A 126 25.78 10.44 20.40
CA ASP A 126 24.98 9.57 19.54
C ASP A 126 25.46 9.56 18.07
N LEU A 127 26.48 10.37 17.73
CA LEU A 127 27.00 10.54 16.37
C LEU A 127 28.19 9.62 16.04
N PHE A 128 28.75 8.93 17.03
CA PHE A 128 29.90 8.01 16.91
C PHE A 128 29.61 6.72 17.68
#